data_AF-A0A6M1XUN3-F1
#
_entry.id   AF-A0A6M1XUN3-F1
#
_cell.length_a   1.000
_cell.length_b   1.000
_cell.length_c   1.000
_cell.angle_alpha   90.00
_cell.angle_beta   90.00
_cell.angle_gamma   90.00
#
_symmetry.space_group_name_H-M   'P 1'
#
loop_
_entity.id
_entity.type
_entity.pdbx_description
1 polymer ?
#
loop_
_entity_poly.entity_id
_entity_poly.type
_entity_poly.pdbx_seq_one_letter_code
_entity_poly.pdbx_strand_id
1 'polypeptide(L)'
;YEATDLHEVAAGTQPAEKITYNIMDVVDEKMTTFIQGTVKTIDAATQTVALEDGQTINYDYLVVSLGFESESFGIPGVQEHALQMVDVKTALNVYEHIQEQMRQYKATQNEEFLKIVVCGAGFTG
;
A
#
# COMPACT_ATOMS: atom_id res chain seq x y z
N TYR A 1 7.83 -5.62 -0.69
CA TYR A 1 6.73 -6.59 -0.76
C TYR A 1 6.36 -6.78 -2.21
N GLU A 2 5.78 -7.92 -2.56
CA GLU A 2 5.32 -8.21 -3.91
C GLU A 2 3.95 -7.55 -4.15
N ALA A 3 3.94 -6.40 -4.84
CA ALA A 3 2.70 -5.65 -5.08
C ALA A 3 1.69 -6.44 -5.95
N THR A 4 2.18 -7.37 -6.77
CA THR A 4 1.34 -8.25 -7.60
C THR A 4 0.49 -9.20 -6.79
N ASP A 5 0.88 -9.50 -5.55
CA ASP A 5 0.26 -10.54 -4.72
C ASP A 5 -0.68 -9.93 -3.64
N LEU A 6 -0.88 -8.62 -3.65
CA LEU A 6 -1.75 -7.92 -2.70
C LEU A 6 -3.19 -8.46 -2.70
N HIS A 7 -3.67 -8.89 -3.88
CA HIS A 7 -5.00 -9.47 -4.05
C HIS A 7 -5.18 -10.78 -3.27
N GLU A 8 -4.13 -11.59 -3.13
CA GLU A 8 -4.17 -12.83 -2.34
C GLU A 8 -4.24 -12.54 -0.83
N VAL A 9 -3.56 -11.48 -0.37
CA VAL A 9 -3.65 -11.01 1.01
C VAL A 9 -5.04 -10.45 1.31
N ALA A 10 -5.58 -9.63 0.41
CA ALA A 10 -6.92 -9.04 0.54
C ALA A 10 -8.03 -10.11 0.55
N ALA A 11 -7.87 -11.16 -0.25
CA ALA A 11 -8.79 -12.31 -0.27
C ALA A 11 -8.59 -13.25 0.94
N GLY A 12 -7.48 -13.13 1.68
CA GLY A 12 -7.12 -14.02 2.79
C GLY A 12 -6.60 -15.39 2.36
N THR A 13 -6.20 -15.56 1.09
CA THR A 13 -5.64 -16.82 0.58
C THR A 13 -4.16 -16.96 0.88
N GLN A 14 -3.48 -15.84 1.14
CA GLN A 14 -2.05 -15.79 1.49
C GLN A 14 -1.81 -14.84 2.67
N PRO A 15 -1.02 -15.23 3.68
CA PRO A 15 -0.60 -14.31 4.73
C PRO A 15 0.42 -13.27 4.22
N ALA A 16 0.41 -12.07 4.80
CA ALA A 16 1.25 -10.94 4.40
C ALA A 16 2.76 -11.24 4.48
N GLU A 17 3.16 -12.11 5.40
CA GLU A 17 4.54 -12.53 5.61
C GLU A 17 5.11 -13.30 4.40
N LYS A 18 4.26 -13.88 3.55
CA LYS A 18 4.72 -14.57 2.34
C LYS A 18 5.04 -13.63 1.17
N ILE A 19 4.54 -12.40 1.22
CA ILE A 19 4.77 -11.39 0.17
C ILE A 19 5.70 -10.28 0.65
N THR A 20 6.26 -10.40 1.85
CA THR A 20 7.14 -9.40 2.47
C THR A 20 8.47 -10.04 2.85
N TYR A 21 9.51 -9.21 2.89
CA TYR A 21 10.83 -9.58 3.38
C TYR A 21 11.51 -8.34 3.93
N ASN A 22 12.50 -8.51 4.80
CA ASN A 22 13.26 -7.39 5.34
C ASN A 22 14.24 -6.88 4.27
N ILE A 23 14.28 -5.57 4.07
CA ILE A 23 15.21 -4.95 3.11
C ILE A 23 16.67 -5.26 3.45
N MET A 24 16.98 -5.37 4.75
CA MET A 24 18.32 -5.69 5.23
C MET A 24 18.79 -7.10 4.83
N ASP A 25 17.86 -8.00 4.48
CA ASP A 25 18.21 -9.34 4.03
C ASP A 25 18.77 -9.34 2.59
N VAL A 26 18.60 -8.24 1.83
CA VAL A 26 18.94 -8.17 0.40
C VAL A 26 19.90 -7.04 0.04
N VAL A 27 20.32 -6.20 1.00
CA VAL A 27 21.29 -5.11 0.77
C VAL A 27 22.63 -5.40 1.44
N ASP A 28 23.73 -4.98 0.81
CA ASP A 28 25.06 -5.00 1.43
C ASP A 28 25.31 -3.67 2.15
N GLU A 29 25.32 -3.70 3.48
CA GLU A 29 25.57 -2.54 4.36
C GLU A 29 26.94 -1.90 4.15
N LYS A 30 27.92 -2.62 3.58
CA LYS A 30 29.24 -2.04 3.26
C LYS A 30 29.19 -1.07 2.08
N MET A 31 28.15 -1.21 1.24
CA MET A 31 27.98 -0.46 -0.01
C MET A 31 26.74 0.44 0.02
N THR A 32 25.79 0.16 0.92
CA THR A 32 24.46 0.79 0.94
C THR A 32 24.18 1.38 2.31
N THR A 33 23.82 2.66 2.35
CA THR A 33 23.21 3.27 3.53
C THR A 33 21.70 3.19 3.38
N PHE A 34 21.05 2.35 4.20
CA PHE A 34 19.60 2.28 4.25
C PHE A 34 19.04 3.34 5.21
N ILE A 35 18.12 4.16 4.72
CA ILE A 35 17.43 5.19 5.51
C ILE A 35 15.93 4.91 5.41
N GLN A 36 15.31 4.57 6.54
CA GLN A 36 13.86 4.41 6.62
C GLN A 36 13.23 5.75 6.93
N GLY A 37 12.58 6.37 5.93
CA GLY A 37 11.87 7.64 6.09
C GLY A 37 10.96 7.93 4.91
N THR A 38 10.05 8.89 5.10
CA THR A 38 9.14 9.37 4.06
C THR A 38 9.76 10.56 3.34
N VAL A 39 9.88 10.47 2.01
CA VAL A 39 10.31 11.60 1.18
C VAL A 39 9.21 12.65 1.15
N LYS A 40 9.56 13.89 1.49
CA LYS A 40 8.65 15.04 1.49
C LYS A 40 8.80 15.88 0.22
N THR A 41 10.04 16.21 -0.15
CA THR A 41 10.33 17.02 -1.35
C THR A 41 11.62 16.59 -2.01
N ILE A 42 11.65 16.69 -3.33
CA ILE A 42 12.85 16.53 -4.16
C ILE A 42 13.14 17.88 -4.82
N ASP A 43 14.33 18.42 -4.59
CA ASP A 43 14.80 19.65 -5.24
C ASP A 43 15.95 19.31 -6.21
N ALA A 44 15.66 19.42 -7.51
CA ALA A 44 16.62 19.16 -8.57
C ALA A 44 17.64 20.30 -8.77
N ALA A 45 17.31 21.53 -8.37
CA ALA A 45 18.20 22.69 -8.51
C ALA A 45 19.33 22.65 -7.47
N THR A 46 19.01 22.21 -6.25
CA THR A 46 20.00 22.05 -5.17
C THR A 46 20.52 20.62 -5.04
N GLN A 47 19.98 19.69 -5.82
CA GLN A 47 20.29 18.26 -5.78
C GLN A 47 20.09 17.66 -4.38
N THR A 48 18.93 17.93 -3.78
CA THR A 48 18.58 17.48 -2.42
C THR A 48 17.24 16.75 -2.34
N VAL A 49 17.13 15.85 -1.36
CA VAL A 49 15.90 15.18 -0.94
C VAL A 49 15.66 15.52 0.53
N ALA A 50 14.48 16.07 0.85
CA ALA A 50 14.07 16.32 2.23
C ALA A 50 13.09 15.24 2.69
N LEU A 51 13.31 14.72 3.89
CA LEU A 51 12.43 13.76 4.55
C LEU A 51 11.46 14.47 5.50
N GLU A 52 10.38 13.79 5.89
CA GLU A 52 9.37 14.35 6.80
C GLU A 52 9.92 14.66 8.20
N ASP A 53 10.95 13.96 8.64
CA ASP A 53 11.61 14.17 9.94
C ASP A 53 12.56 15.39 9.96
N GLY A 54 12.69 16.10 8.83
CA GLY A 54 13.55 17.26 8.66
C GLY A 54 14.98 16.94 8.19
N GLN A 55 15.35 15.67 8.03
CA GLN A 55 16.62 15.29 7.42
C GLN A 55 16.67 15.73 5.96
N THR A 56 17.84 16.19 5.50
CA THR A 56 18.10 16.53 4.10
C THR A 56 19.30 15.72 3.59
N ILE A 57 19.14 15.10 2.43
CA ILE A 57 20.13 14.22 1.80
C ILE A 57 20.55 14.85 0.47
N ASN A 58 21.85 15.00 0.25
CA ASN A 58 22.41 15.45 -1.03
C ASN A 58 22.64 14.26 -1.96
N TYR A 59 22.51 14.47 -3.26
CA TYR A 59 22.81 13.46 -4.27
C TYR A 59 23.59 14.02 -5.45
N ASP A 60 24.42 13.20 -6.09
CA ASP A 60 24.96 13.50 -7.42
C ASP A 60 23.99 13.04 -8.52
N TYR A 61 23.39 11.86 -8.31
CA TYR A 61 22.37 11.26 -9.17
C TYR A 61 21.21 10.75 -8.34
N LEU A 62 19.98 10.92 -8.84
CA LEU A 62 18.76 10.47 -8.17
C LEU A 62 17.99 9.49 -9.07
N VAL A 63 17.63 8.35 -8.52
CA VAL A 63 16.68 7.39 -9.11
C VAL A 63 15.38 7.47 -8.33
N VAL A 64 14.29 7.83 -8.99
CA VAL A 64 12.97 7.96 -8.36
C VAL A 64 12.16 6.68 -8.62
N SER A 65 11.95 5.90 -7.57
CA SER A 65 11.22 4.62 -7.60
C SER A 65 10.13 4.56 -6.52
N LEU A 66 9.37 5.65 -6.34
CA LEU A 66 8.37 5.79 -5.27
C LEU A 66 7.09 4.96 -5.48
N GLY A 67 6.91 4.35 -6.65
CA GLY A 67 5.78 3.46 -6.93
C GLY A 67 4.54 4.19 -7.42
N PHE A 68 3.38 3.76 -6.94
CA PHE A 68 2.05 4.18 -7.38
C PHE A 68 1.15 4.52 -6.20
N GLU A 69 0.07 5.25 -6.47
CA GLU A 69 -1.01 5.52 -5.54
C GLU A 69 -2.36 5.19 -6.19
N SER A 70 -3.40 5.04 -5.38
CA SER A 70 -4.75 4.86 -5.92
C SER A 70 -5.31 6.18 -6.42
N GLU A 71 -5.87 6.15 -7.61
CA GLU A 71 -6.53 7.29 -8.24
C GLU A 71 -8.06 7.15 -8.12
N SER A 72 -8.72 8.26 -7.79
CA SER A 72 -10.17 8.37 -7.62
C SER A 72 -10.89 8.96 -8.84
N PHE A 73 -10.14 9.60 -9.74
CA PHE A 73 -10.64 10.41 -10.85
C PHE A 73 -11.58 11.54 -10.41
N GLY A 74 -11.47 11.99 -9.16
CA GLY A 74 -12.33 13.02 -8.57
C GLY A 74 -13.77 12.56 -8.32
N ILE A 75 -14.05 11.26 -8.33
CA ILE A 75 -15.38 10.71 -8.06
C ILE A 75 -15.69 10.90 -6.56
N PRO A 76 -16.73 11.68 -6.21
CA PRO A 76 -17.05 11.95 -4.81
C PRO A 76 -17.39 10.68 -4.04
N GLY A 77 -16.85 10.53 -2.83
CA GLY A 77 -17.13 9.40 -1.95
C GLY A 77 -16.18 8.22 -2.10
N VAL A 78 -15.32 8.17 -3.13
CA VAL A 78 -14.39 7.04 -3.31
C VAL A 78 -13.35 7.02 -2.20
N GLN A 79 -12.71 8.14 -1.90
CA GLN A 79 -11.71 8.23 -0.83
C GLN A 79 -12.30 7.95 0.55
N GLU A 80 -13.56 8.32 0.77
CA GLU A 80 -14.22 8.24 2.07
C GLU A 80 -14.86 6.87 2.33
N HIS A 81 -15.29 6.17 1.28
CA HIS A 81 -16.11 4.96 1.40
C HIS A 81 -15.51 3.71 0.77
N ALA A 82 -14.55 3.84 -0.16
CA ALA A 82 -13.90 2.68 -0.76
C ALA A 82 -12.69 2.22 0.04
N LEU A 83 -12.38 0.93 -0.06
CA LEU A 83 -11.14 0.35 0.46
C LEU A 83 -10.15 0.24 -0.71
N GLN A 84 -9.01 0.90 -0.57
CA GLN A 84 -7.92 0.81 -1.54
C GLN A 84 -7.14 -0.50 -1.32
N MET A 85 -6.44 -0.95 -2.36
CA MET A 85 -5.52 -2.09 -2.29
C MET A 85 -4.22 -1.71 -3.01
N VAL A 86 -3.37 -0.96 -2.32
CA VAL A 86 -2.15 -0.35 -2.88
C VAL A 86 -0.87 -0.77 -2.14
N ASP A 87 -1.02 -1.28 -0.92
CA ASP A 87 0.07 -1.78 -0.10
C ASP A 87 -0.43 -2.92 0.81
N VAL A 88 0.47 -3.53 1.57
CA VAL A 88 0.15 -4.66 2.47
C VAL A 88 -0.88 -4.26 3.53
N LYS A 89 -0.77 -3.04 4.07
CA LYS A 89 -1.66 -2.55 5.13
C LYS A 89 -3.10 -2.42 4.61
N THR A 90 -3.26 -1.82 3.45
CA THR A 90 -4.55 -1.62 2.80
C THR A 90 -5.16 -2.96 2.34
N ALA A 91 -4.36 -3.90 1.85
CA ALA A 91 -4.83 -5.26 1.57
C ALA A 91 -5.32 -6.00 2.84
N LEU A 92 -4.59 -5.91 3.96
CA LEU A 92 -5.04 -6.46 5.23
C LEU A 92 -6.33 -5.81 5.72
N ASN A 93 -6.48 -4.49 5.56
CA ASN A 93 -7.72 -3.79 5.91
C ASN A 93 -8.92 -4.30 5.09
N VAL A 94 -8.74 -4.62 3.80
CA VAL A 94 -9.79 -5.25 2.98
C VAL A 94 -10.18 -6.60 3.56
N TYR A 95 -9.21 -7.45 3.86
CA TYR A 95 -9.47 -8.76 4.46
C TYR A 95 -10.20 -8.66 5.80
N GLU A 96 -9.71 -7.80 6.70
CA GLU A 96 -10.32 -7.55 8.01
C GLU A 96 -11.76 -7.02 7.89
N HIS A 97 -12.00 -6.12 6.93
CA HIS A 97 -13.33 -5.60 6.65
C HIS A 97 -14.28 -6.69 6.19
N ILE A 98 -13.86 -7.54 5.24
CA ILE A 98 -14.66 -8.69 4.78
C ILE A 98 -15.00 -9.61 5.96
N GLN A 99 -14.02 -9.94 6.82
CA GLN A 99 -14.26 -10.76 7.99
C GLN A 99 -15.26 -10.11 8.96
N GLU A 100 -15.19 -8.80 9.15
CA GLU A 100 -16.13 -8.08 9.98
C GLU A 100 -17.55 -8.11 9.40
N GLN A 101 -17.71 -7.86 8.10
CA GLN A 101 -19.03 -7.94 7.47
C GLN A 101 -19.64 -9.34 7.59
N MET A 102 -18.82 -10.39 7.44
CA MET A 102 -19.26 -11.78 7.63
C MET A 102 -19.70 -12.06 9.08
N ARG A 103 -19.02 -11.48 10.08
CA ARG A 103 -19.45 -11.55 11.49
C ARG A 103 -20.78 -10.84 11.71
N GLN A 104 -20.96 -9.65 11.13
CA GLN A 104 -22.21 -8.89 11.19
C GLN A 104 -23.37 -9.65 10.54
N TYR A 105 -23.16 -10.26 9.38
CA TYR A 105 -24.14 -11.13 8.74
C TYR A 105 -24.52 -12.29 9.65
N LYS A 106 -23.54 -13.00 10.22
CA LYS A 106 -23.82 -14.12 11.13
C LYS A 106 -24.71 -13.71 12.31
N ALA A 107 -24.49 -12.52 12.87
CA ALA A 107 -25.25 -12.00 14.01
C ALA A 107 -26.66 -11.50 13.65
N THR A 108 -26.82 -10.89 12.47
CA THR A 108 -28.04 -10.15 12.11
C THR A 108 -28.89 -10.82 11.04
N GLN A 109 -28.30 -11.75 10.27
CA GLN A 109 -28.83 -12.32 9.02
C GLN A 109 -29.19 -11.26 7.97
N ASN A 110 -28.61 -10.06 8.06
CA ASN A 110 -28.82 -8.99 7.08
C ASN A 110 -27.91 -9.18 5.87
N GLU A 111 -28.50 -9.51 4.72
CA GLU A 111 -27.78 -9.76 3.46
C GLU A 111 -27.01 -8.54 2.93
N GLU A 112 -27.30 -7.32 3.40
CA GLU A 112 -26.52 -6.12 3.03
C GLU A 112 -25.02 -6.29 3.35
N PHE A 113 -24.68 -7.04 4.39
CA PHE A 113 -23.30 -7.33 4.77
C PHE A 113 -22.58 -8.32 3.83
N LEU A 114 -23.29 -8.94 2.89
CA LEU A 114 -22.69 -9.85 1.91
C LEU A 114 -22.43 -9.18 0.56
N LYS A 115 -22.76 -7.89 0.42
CA LYS A 115 -22.59 -7.15 -0.82
C LYS A 115 -21.16 -6.63 -0.95
N ILE A 116 -20.48 -7.07 -2.01
CA ILE A 116 -19.13 -6.62 -2.35
C ILE A 116 -19.19 -6.00 -3.75
N VAL A 117 -18.58 -4.83 -3.89
CA VAL A 117 -18.44 -4.14 -5.18
C VAL A 117 -16.95 -3.92 -5.43
N VAL A 118 -16.47 -4.37 -6.58
CA VAL A 118 -15.10 -4.13 -7.05
C VAL A 118 -15.15 -3.08 -8.16
N CYS A 119 -14.52 -1.93 -7.90
CA CYS A 119 -14.49 -0.80 -8.83
C CYS A 119 -13.26 -0.90 -9.75
N GLY A 120 -13.38 -1.67 -10.82
CA GLY A 120 -12.33 -1.88 -11.81
C GLY A 120 -12.37 -3.30 -12.35
N ALA A 121 -12.27 -3.47 -13.65
CA ALA A 121 -12.23 -4.78 -14.33
C ALA A 121 -10.90 -4.96 -15.09
N GLY A 122 -9.84 -4.37 -14.54
CA GLY A 122 -8.47 -4.54 -15.03
C GLY A 122 -7.82 -5.78 -14.41
N PHE A 123 -6.51 -5.94 -14.60
CA PHE A 123 -5.79 -7.12 -14.11
C PHE A 123 -5.90 -7.34 -12.58
N THR A 124 -6.03 -6.25 -11.82
CA THR A 124 -6.10 -6.29 -10.34
C THR A 124 -7.51 -6.56 -9.80
N GLY A 125 -8.56 -6.28 -10.56
CA GLY A 125 -9.96 -6.37 -10.12
C GLY A 125 -10.64 -7.64 -10.58
#